data_AF-D7D9U4-F1
#
_entry.id   AF-D7D9U4-F1
#
_cell.length_a   1.000
_cell.length_b   1.000
_cell.length_c   1.000
_cell.angle_alpha   90.00
_cell.angle_beta   90.00
_cell.angle_gamma   90.00
#
_symmetry.space_group_name_H-M   'P 1'
#
loop_
_entity.id
_entity.type
_entity.pdbx_description
1 polymer ?
#
loop_
_entity_poly.entity_id
_entity_poly.type
_entity_poly.pdbx_seq_one_letter_code
_entity_poly.pdbx_strand_id
1 'polypeptide(L)'
;MELLVIAFYLSVLSYYMGTLIYMLPIPFYGLKKWAPQLMVDGIFSAILVFSYTFILWIIGYLGEALGSDWNNYYLWFANEINVIVTTILMLKLIGIGLSSIGLGFIANSMISPLVSSLTYLLMFLITTSILITALVTLAPTILSLGILLHSVPFRITRSSGAMLISLVIIFSIGTPLMPRFIDTISPPSILGVSNEGFVFAKIHVYDDNNIGVPYCLYEIYSLNNKLQARYRSDPNGFINASTVETGIPYSMHRVKIDVAGYHYETMIDPKKYPSSRGIVNITIKINNLVVIKPLRYLALMNYNNFSLLYMDDSLAILNINASEATSMIIIGLESDSFSVSIDNVQAEPATTYSYEWGGAKFEAEEYSLSRGNHLVEITYVLSGTAEPVFDEIYYGRDTLGIEMNDLTNLVYPITILIYRLFLGPMIYLSVLFSASLALARLLGGSSSRIARIVVTGL
;
A
#
# COMPACT_ATOMS: atom_id res chain seq x y z
N MET A 1 -44.01 -6.85 9.39
CA MET A 1 -44.88 -7.86 10.04
C MET A 1 -46.05 -8.27 9.17
N GLU A 2 -46.75 -7.35 8.52
CA GLU A 2 -47.93 -7.67 7.68
C GLU A 2 -47.64 -8.70 6.56
N LEU A 3 -46.49 -8.60 5.89
CA LEU A 3 -46.08 -9.56 4.84
C LEU A 3 -45.93 -11.01 5.36
N LEU A 4 -45.46 -11.20 6.59
CA LEU A 4 -45.30 -12.53 7.19
C LEU A 4 -46.67 -13.12 7.58
N VAL A 5 -47.59 -12.27 8.06
CA VAL A 5 -48.97 -12.68 8.36
C VAL A 5 -49.68 -13.13 7.08
N ILE A 6 -49.52 -12.38 5.98
CA ILE A 6 -50.06 -12.76 4.67
C ILE A 6 -49.43 -14.08 4.19
N ALA A 7 -48.11 -14.23 4.33
CA ALA A 7 -47.41 -15.46 3.98
C ALA A 7 -47.95 -16.68 4.74
N PHE A 8 -48.23 -16.53 6.04
CA PHE A 8 -48.84 -17.57 6.86
C PHE A 8 -50.25 -17.94 6.37
N TYR A 9 -51.11 -16.96 6.10
CA TYR A 9 -52.45 -17.25 5.56
C TYR A 9 -52.40 -17.93 4.18
N LEU A 10 -51.47 -17.54 3.32
CA LEU A 10 -51.26 -18.20 2.02
C LEU A 10 -50.80 -19.66 2.18
N SER A 11 -49.91 -19.91 3.14
CA SER A 11 -49.47 -21.26 3.51
C SER A 11 -50.64 -22.14 3.99
N VAL A 12 -51.47 -21.61 4.89
CA VAL A 12 -52.67 -22.29 5.41
C VAL A 12 -53.68 -22.54 4.29
N LEU A 13 -53.88 -21.57 3.39
CA LEU A 13 -54.73 -21.70 2.22
C LEU A 13 -54.23 -22.81 1.28
N SER A 14 -52.93 -22.88 1.02
CA SER A 14 -52.33 -23.95 0.21
C SER A 14 -52.58 -25.33 0.82
N TYR A 15 -52.45 -25.44 2.14
CA TYR A 15 -52.71 -26.70 2.86
C TYR A 15 -54.18 -27.12 2.73
N TYR A 16 -55.13 -26.21 3.00
CA TYR A 16 -56.55 -26.51 2.90
C TYR A 16 -56.99 -26.82 1.47
N MET A 17 -56.49 -26.10 0.46
CA MET A 17 -56.73 -26.44 -0.94
C MET A 17 -56.22 -27.85 -1.27
N GLY A 18 -55.06 -28.24 -0.76
CA GLY A 18 -54.55 -29.61 -0.87
C GLY A 18 -55.50 -30.65 -0.26
N THR A 19 -56.00 -30.42 0.96
CA THR A 19 -56.95 -31.33 1.62
C THR A 19 -58.27 -31.46 0.86
N LEU A 20 -58.82 -30.35 0.35
CA LEU A 20 -60.07 -30.35 -0.42
C LEU A 20 -59.92 -31.13 -1.73
N ILE A 21 -58.81 -30.92 -2.45
CA ILE A 21 -58.48 -31.67 -3.68
C ILE A 21 -58.35 -33.17 -3.39
N TYR A 22 -57.81 -33.54 -2.23
CA TYR A 22 -57.67 -34.94 -1.85
C TYR A 22 -59.03 -35.60 -1.53
N MET A 23 -59.91 -34.87 -0.85
CA MET A 23 -61.24 -35.35 -0.42
C MET A 23 -62.26 -35.42 -1.58
N LEU A 24 -62.02 -34.72 -2.70
CA LEU A 24 -62.93 -34.72 -3.85
C LEU A 24 -63.13 -36.14 -4.41
N PRO A 25 -64.39 -36.60 -4.59
CA PRO A 25 -64.73 -37.90 -5.16
C PRO A 25 -64.60 -37.90 -6.70
N ILE A 26 -63.51 -37.32 -7.23
CA ILE A 26 -63.25 -37.23 -8.67
C ILE A 26 -62.05 -38.14 -9.00
N PRO A 27 -62.17 -39.10 -9.94
CA PRO A 27 -61.09 -40.02 -10.30
C PRO A 27 -60.07 -39.41 -11.28
N PHE A 28 -59.71 -38.14 -11.15
CA PHE A 28 -58.71 -37.49 -12.01
C PHE A 28 -57.33 -37.59 -11.37
N TYR A 29 -56.54 -38.58 -11.79
CA TYR A 29 -55.21 -38.87 -11.24
C TYR A 29 -54.27 -37.64 -11.25
N GLY A 30 -54.33 -36.84 -12.32
CA GLY A 30 -53.54 -35.62 -12.45
C GLY A 30 -53.79 -34.63 -11.31
N LEU A 31 -55.05 -34.36 -10.97
CA LEU A 31 -55.47 -33.40 -9.94
C LEU A 31 -55.14 -33.93 -8.54
N LYS A 32 -55.38 -35.23 -8.30
CA LYS A 32 -55.08 -35.88 -7.01
C LYS A 32 -53.59 -35.93 -6.69
N LYS A 33 -52.71 -35.95 -7.70
CA LYS A 33 -51.25 -35.87 -7.49
C LYS A 33 -50.82 -34.52 -6.89
N TRP A 34 -51.54 -33.43 -7.18
CA TRP A 34 -51.24 -32.11 -6.64
C TRP A 34 -51.65 -31.94 -5.17
N ALA A 35 -52.64 -32.69 -4.70
CA ALA A 35 -53.14 -32.56 -3.33
C ALA A 35 -52.04 -32.80 -2.26
N PRO A 36 -51.35 -33.95 -2.23
CA PRO A 36 -50.25 -34.17 -1.28
C PRO A 36 -49.13 -33.13 -1.42
N GLN A 37 -48.85 -32.70 -2.64
CA GLN A 37 -47.80 -31.71 -2.93
C GLN A 37 -48.16 -30.33 -2.34
N LEU A 38 -49.40 -29.88 -2.48
CA LEU A 38 -49.90 -28.62 -1.92
C LEU A 38 -49.93 -28.63 -0.39
N MET A 39 -50.26 -29.77 0.23
CA MET A 39 -50.22 -29.95 1.69
C MET A 39 -48.78 -29.83 2.20
N VAL A 40 -47.84 -30.54 1.59
CA VAL A 40 -46.41 -30.49 1.93
C VAL A 40 -45.87 -29.06 1.74
N ASP A 41 -46.22 -28.39 0.65
CA ASP A 41 -45.80 -27.02 0.38
C ASP A 41 -46.35 -26.01 1.39
N GLY A 42 -47.61 -26.19 1.80
CA GLY A 42 -48.23 -25.40 2.86
C GLY A 42 -47.43 -25.52 4.16
N ILE A 43 -47.12 -26.74 4.60
CA ILE A 43 -46.34 -27.00 5.83
C ILE A 43 -44.93 -26.38 5.72
N PHE A 44 -44.21 -26.61 4.62
CA PHE A 44 -42.88 -26.02 4.43
C PHE A 44 -42.90 -24.50 4.48
N SER A 45 -43.92 -23.87 3.90
CA SER A 45 -44.05 -22.42 3.89
C SER A 45 -44.36 -21.87 5.29
N ALA A 46 -45.17 -22.56 6.09
CA ALA A 46 -45.41 -22.22 7.50
C ALA A 46 -44.12 -22.32 8.32
N ILE A 47 -43.35 -23.41 8.16
CA ILE A 47 -42.04 -23.57 8.82
C ILE A 47 -41.11 -22.40 8.46
N LEU A 48 -41.10 -21.99 7.20
CA LEU A 48 -40.27 -20.89 6.72
C LEU A 48 -40.69 -19.55 7.36
N VAL A 49 -41.99 -19.29 7.51
CA VAL A 49 -42.52 -18.11 8.23
C VAL A 49 -42.04 -18.11 9.68
N PHE A 50 -42.17 -19.23 10.39
CA PHE A 50 -41.69 -19.35 11.78
C PHE A 50 -40.16 -19.26 11.89
N SER A 51 -39.44 -19.63 10.84
CA SER A 51 -37.98 -19.57 10.79
C SER A 51 -37.44 -18.18 10.45
N TYR A 52 -38.28 -17.18 10.17
CA TYR A 52 -37.83 -15.85 9.73
C TYR A 52 -36.77 -15.22 10.66
N THR A 53 -37.06 -15.14 11.96
CA THR A 53 -36.13 -14.55 12.94
C THR A 53 -34.87 -15.41 13.09
N PHE A 54 -35.03 -16.73 12.98
CA PHE A 54 -33.90 -17.67 13.04
C PHE A 54 -32.96 -17.52 11.84
N ILE A 55 -33.51 -17.28 10.64
CA ILE A 55 -32.71 -17.00 9.43
C ILE A 55 -31.91 -15.70 9.60
N LEU A 56 -32.53 -14.63 10.11
CA LEU A 56 -31.83 -13.37 10.39
C LEU A 56 -30.72 -13.55 11.43
N TRP A 57 -30.98 -14.33 12.47
CA TRP A 57 -29.98 -14.66 13.48
C TRP A 57 -28.81 -15.47 12.89
N ILE A 58 -29.07 -16.47 12.05
CA ILE A 58 -28.03 -17.25 11.34
C ILE A 58 -27.18 -16.35 10.45
N ILE A 59 -27.79 -15.40 9.74
CA ILE A 59 -27.06 -14.45 8.89
C ILE A 59 -26.04 -13.67 9.72
N GLY A 60 -26.46 -13.14 10.88
CA GLY A 60 -25.57 -12.44 11.80
C GLY A 60 -24.46 -13.34 12.34
N TYR A 61 -24.82 -14.52 12.86
CA TYR A 61 -23.87 -15.47 13.43
C TYR A 61 -22.82 -15.96 12.42
N LEU A 62 -23.23 -16.34 11.21
CA LEU A 62 -22.30 -16.76 10.15
C LEU A 62 -21.44 -15.60 9.65
N GLY A 63 -22.01 -14.40 9.59
CA GLY A 63 -21.26 -13.18 9.27
C GLY A 63 -20.11 -12.99 10.26
N GLU A 64 -20.40 -12.97 11.56
CA GLU A 64 -19.40 -12.82 12.61
C GLU A 64 -18.35 -13.94 12.59
N ALA A 65 -18.77 -15.20 12.42
CA ALA A 65 -17.86 -16.34 12.37
C ALA A 65 -16.88 -16.29 11.18
N LEU A 66 -17.29 -15.70 10.05
CA LEU A 66 -16.44 -15.50 8.87
C LEU A 66 -15.62 -14.20 8.96
N GLY A 67 -15.78 -13.42 10.03
CA GLY A 67 -15.13 -12.11 10.21
C GLY A 67 -15.68 -11.03 9.29
N SER A 68 -16.97 -11.12 8.96
CA SER A 68 -17.73 -10.12 8.19
C SER A 68 -17.98 -8.89 9.06
N ASP A 69 -17.48 -7.73 8.63
CA ASP A 69 -17.64 -6.46 9.34
C ASP A 69 -18.09 -5.35 8.36
N TRP A 70 -19.34 -4.91 8.53
CA TRP A 70 -19.92 -3.83 7.73
C TRP A 70 -19.18 -2.51 7.90
N ASN A 71 -18.67 -2.22 9.10
CA ASN A 71 -17.92 -1.00 9.34
C ASN A 71 -16.61 -1.00 8.55
N ASN A 72 -15.89 -2.13 8.55
CA ASN A 72 -14.70 -2.31 7.73
C ASN A 72 -15.00 -2.13 6.22
N TYR A 73 -16.12 -2.68 5.74
CA TYR A 73 -16.57 -2.46 4.36
C TYR A 73 -16.77 -0.98 4.04
N TYR A 74 -17.47 -0.22 4.88
CA TYR A 74 -17.72 1.20 4.65
C TYR A 74 -16.43 2.05 4.70
N LEU A 75 -15.53 1.74 5.64
CA LEU A 75 -14.23 2.41 5.75
C LEU A 75 -13.35 2.14 4.54
N TRP A 76 -13.25 0.88 4.11
CA TRP A 76 -12.54 0.49 2.90
C TRP A 76 -13.11 1.23 1.68
N PHE A 77 -14.42 1.22 1.50
CA PHE A 77 -15.09 1.88 0.38
C PHE A 77 -14.83 3.39 0.35
N ALA A 78 -14.94 4.07 1.49
CA ALA A 78 -14.66 5.50 1.61
C ALA A 78 -13.19 5.83 1.26
N ASN A 79 -12.25 4.97 1.69
CA ASN A 79 -10.84 5.13 1.35
C ASN A 79 -10.59 5.01 -0.16
N GLU A 80 -11.16 3.99 -0.82
CA GLU A 80 -11.00 3.81 -2.26
C GLU A 80 -11.61 4.95 -3.08
N ILE A 81 -12.76 5.50 -2.65
CA ILE A 81 -13.33 6.74 -3.24
C ILE A 81 -12.34 7.90 -3.12
N ASN A 82 -11.74 8.10 -1.94
CA ASN A 82 -10.79 9.18 -1.73
C ASN A 82 -9.56 9.05 -2.64
N VAL A 83 -9.05 7.83 -2.84
CA VAL A 83 -7.94 7.56 -3.78
C VAL A 83 -8.32 7.95 -5.21
N ILE A 84 -9.52 7.58 -5.68
CA ILE A 84 -9.97 7.94 -7.04
C ILE A 84 -10.13 9.45 -7.18
N VAL A 85 -10.82 10.11 -6.23
CA VAL A 85 -11.06 11.56 -6.27
C VAL A 85 -9.75 12.35 -6.27
N THR A 86 -8.81 11.98 -5.40
CA THR A 86 -7.49 12.63 -5.35
C THR A 86 -6.71 12.43 -6.64
N THR A 87 -6.75 11.23 -7.23
CA THR A 87 -6.11 10.95 -8.53
C THR A 87 -6.74 11.76 -9.66
N ILE A 88 -8.07 11.88 -9.70
CA ILE A 88 -8.78 12.74 -10.67
C ILE A 88 -8.34 14.20 -10.51
N LEU A 89 -8.27 14.71 -9.29
CA LEU A 89 -7.85 16.09 -9.02
C LEU A 89 -6.41 16.33 -9.47
N MET A 90 -5.49 15.40 -9.17
CA MET A 90 -4.11 15.47 -9.62
C MET A 90 -4.01 15.52 -11.15
N LEU A 91 -4.69 14.61 -11.85
CA LEU A 91 -4.71 14.60 -13.32
C LEU A 91 -5.29 15.89 -13.89
N LYS A 92 -6.36 16.43 -13.30
CA LYS A 92 -6.93 17.72 -13.72
C LYS A 92 -5.95 18.88 -13.52
N LEU A 93 -5.22 18.91 -12.41
CA LEU A 93 -4.20 19.93 -12.16
C LEU A 93 -3.06 19.85 -13.18
N ILE A 94 -2.58 18.64 -13.50
CA ILE A 94 -1.60 18.41 -14.56
C ILE A 94 -2.15 18.89 -15.91
N GLY A 95 -3.40 18.53 -16.24
CA GLY A 95 -4.06 18.96 -17.48
C GLY A 95 -4.17 20.47 -17.61
N ILE A 96 -4.54 21.17 -16.52
CA ILE A 96 -4.59 22.64 -16.48
C ILE A 96 -3.18 23.22 -16.68
N GLY A 97 -2.18 22.69 -15.99
CA GLY A 97 -0.78 23.10 -16.14
C GLY A 97 -0.29 22.97 -17.59
N LEU A 98 -0.52 21.81 -18.22
CA LEU A 98 -0.16 21.56 -19.62
C LEU A 98 -0.89 22.50 -20.58
N SER A 99 -2.17 22.79 -20.34
CA SER A 99 -2.94 23.73 -21.17
C SER A 99 -2.40 25.16 -21.07
N SER A 100 -1.90 25.57 -19.90
CA SER A 100 -1.38 26.93 -19.67
C SER A 100 -0.05 27.21 -20.37
N ILE A 101 0.74 26.17 -20.67
CA ILE A 101 2.02 26.27 -21.37
C ILE A 101 1.92 25.97 -22.88
N GLY A 102 0.70 25.96 -23.44
CA GLY A 102 0.45 25.71 -24.86
C GLY A 102 0.44 24.23 -25.28
N LEU A 103 0.56 23.30 -24.33
CA LEU A 103 0.49 21.84 -24.56
C LEU A 103 -0.93 21.28 -24.37
N GLY A 104 -1.95 22.08 -24.66
CA GLY A 104 -3.36 21.71 -24.48
C GLY A 104 -3.80 20.47 -25.27
N PHE A 105 -3.10 20.13 -26.36
CA PHE A 105 -3.35 18.91 -27.12
C PHE A 105 -3.06 17.63 -26.31
N ILE A 106 -2.05 17.63 -25.43
CA ILE A 106 -1.73 16.49 -24.55
C ILE A 106 -2.79 16.36 -23.46
N ALA A 107 -3.20 17.49 -22.88
CA ALA A 107 -4.28 17.53 -21.88
C ALA A 107 -5.58 16.93 -22.43
N ASN A 108 -5.93 17.26 -23.68
CA ASN A 108 -7.16 16.77 -24.31
C ASN A 108 -7.07 15.32 -24.79
N SER A 109 -5.91 14.90 -25.33
CA SER A 109 -5.77 13.57 -25.93
C SER A 109 -5.44 12.47 -24.92
N MET A 110 -4.80 12.78 -23.80
CA MET A 110 -4.32 11.77 -22.85
C MET A 110 -4.93 11.93 -21.46
N ILE A 111 -4.90 13.13 -20.89
CA ILE A 111 -5.41 13.36 -19.52
C ILE A 111 -6.94 13.25 -19.47
N SER A 112 -7.64 13.83 -20.45
CA SER A 112 -9.10 13.80 -20.48
C SER A 112 -9.70 12.38 -20.52
N PRO A 113 -9.23 11.44 -21.37
CA PRO A 113 -9.66 10.04 -21.33
C PRO A 113 -9.38 9.31 -20.00
N LEU A 114 -8.27 9.63 -19.35
CA LEU A 114 -7.91 9.04 -18.06
C LEU A 114 -8.85 9.53 -16.94
N VAL A 115 -9.11 10.84 -16.92
CA VAL A 115 -10.07 11.46 -16.00
C VAL A 115 -11.47 10.91 -16.24
N SER A 116 -11.91 10.75 -17.50
CA SER A 116 -13.23 10.20 -17.79
C SER A 116 -13.34 8.75 -17.35
N SER A 117 -12.31 7.93 -17.57
CA SER A 117 -12.26 6.54 -17.11
C SER A 117 -12.37 6.42 -15.59
N LEU A 118 -11.62 7.25 -14.85
CA LEU A 118 -11.72 7.30 -13.39
C LEU A 118 -13.08 7.84 -12.91
N THR A 119 -13.69 8.75 -13.66
CA THR A 119 -15.04 9.26 -13.35
C THR A 119 -16.08 8.15 -13.53
N TYR A 120 -15.98 7.34 -14.59
CA TYR A 120 -16.85 6.17 -14.77
C TYR A 120 -16.62 5.12 -13.68
N LEU A 121 -15.37 4.89 -13.27
CA LEU A 121 -15.04 4.01 -12.16
C LEU A 121 -15.68 4.50 -10.85
N LEU A 122 -15.60 5.79 -10.56
CA LEU A 122 -16.23 6.39 -9.39
C LEU A 122 -17.76 6.23 -9.42
N MET A 123 -18.38 6.47 -10.58
CA MET A 123 -19.83 6.27 -10.75
C MET A 123 -20.23 4.81 -10.56
N PHE A 124 -19.43 3.87 -11.06
CA PHE A 124 -19.64 2.44 -10.84
C PHE A 124 -19.57 2.09 -9.34
N LEU A 125 -18.56 2.57 -8.62
CA LEU A 125 -18.43 2.31 -7.17
C LEU A 125 -19.59 2.90 -6.38
N ILE A 126 -19.99 4.14 -6.67
CA ILE A 126 -21.12 4.78 -5.98
C ILE A 126 -22.42 4.02 -6.24
N THR A 127 -22.70 3.67 -7.50
CA THR A 127 -23.93 2.94 -7.86
C THR A 127 -23.98 1.55 -7.25
N THR A 128 -22.87 0.80 -7.26
CA THR A 128 -22.78 -0.52 -6.61
C THR A 128 -22.96 -0.42 -5.10
N SER A 129 -22.36 0.59 -4.46
CA SER A 129 -22.51 0.81 -3.02
C SER A 129 -23.93 1.22 -2.61
N ILE A 130 -24.61 2.04 -3.40
CA ILE A 130 -26.03 2.35 -3.20
C ILE A 130 -26.88 1.09 -3.31
N LEU A 131 -26.63 0.24 -4.31
CA LEU A 131 -27.35 -1.02 -4.49
C LEU A 131 -27.14 -1.95 -3.29
N ILE A 132 -25.90 -2.14 -2.87
CA ILE A 132 -25.53 -2.96 -1.71
C ILE A 132 -26.20 -2.43 -0.44
N THR A 133 -26.10 -1.13 -0.19
CA THR A 133 -26.67 -0.50 1.01
C THR A 133 -28.20 -0.62 0.99
N ALA A 134 -28.84 -0.46 -0.16
CA ALA A 134 -30.28 -0.68 -0.32
C ALA A 134 -30.67 -2.14 -0.03
N LEU A 135 -29.89 -3.11 -0.50
CA LEU A 135 -30.13 -4.54 -0.26
C LEU A 135 -30.07 -4.87 1.23
N VAL A 136 -29.09 -4.34 1.95
CA VAL A 136 -28.86 -4.63 3.37
C VAL A 136 -29.89 -3.94 4.26
N THR A 137 -30.17 -2.66 3.99
CA THR A 137 -31.18 -1.90 4.75
C THR A 137 -32.58 -2.48 4.57
N LEU A 138 -32.88 -2.99 3.37
CA LEU A 138 -34.14 -3.66 3.05
C LEU A 138 -34.08 -5.19 3.23
N ALA A 139 -33.00 -5.75 3.77
CA ALA A 139 -32.86 -7.20 3.92
C ALA A 139 -34.04 -7.85 4.68
N PRO A 140 -34.53 -7.29 5.81
CA PRO A 140 -35.68 -7.87 6.53
C PRO A 140 -36.97 -7.86 5.70
N THR A 141 -37.18 -6.82 4.88
CA THR A 141 -38.38 -6.67 4.04
C THR A 141 -38.29 -7.56 2.80
N ILE A 142 -37.15 -7.61 2.11
CA ILE A 142 -36.88 -8.49 0.97
C ILE A 142 -36.98 -9.96 1.39
N LEU A 143 -36.46 -10.32 2.57
CA LEU A 143 -36.61 -11.66 3.12
C LEU A 143 -38.08 -11.99 3.34
N SER A 144 -38.84 -11.12 4.01
CA SER A 144 -40.27 -11.36 4.25
C SER A 144 -41.10 -11.44 2.95
N LEU A 145 -40.75 -10.66 1.93
CA LEU A 145 -41.35 -10.73 0.60
C LEU A 145 -40.98 -12.05 -0.10
N GLY A 146 -39.73 -12.50 0.04
CA GLY A 146 -39.28 -13.79 -0.46
C GLY A 146 -40.08 -14.96 0.14
N ILE A 147 -40.33 -14.92 1.45
CA ILE A 147 -41.16 -15.91 2.15
C ILE A 147 -42.61 -15.87 1.66
N LEU A 148 -43.17 -14.67 1.47
CA LEU A 148 -44.53 -14.50 0.91
C LEU A 148 -44.63 -15.13 -0.47
N LEU A 149 -43.71 -14.80 -1.38
CA LEU A 149 -43.69 -15.37 -2.74
C LEU A 149 -43.42 -16.87 -2.73
N HIS A 150 -42.68 -17.37 -1.75
CA HIS A 150 -42.49 -18.81 -1.57
C HIS A 150 -43.77 -19.52 -1.09
N SER A 151 -44.65 -18.80 -0.38
CA SER A 151 -45.88 -19.33 0.23
C SER A 151 -47.10 -19.33 -0.72
N VAL A 152 -46.97 -18.78 -1.93
CA VAL A 152 -48.07 -18.73 -2.90
C VAL A 152 -48.44 -20.15 -3.37
N PRO A 153 -49.74 -20.52 -3.36
CA PRO A 153 -50.21 -21.82 -3.82
C PRO A 153 -49.77 -22.18 -5.24
N PHE A 154 -49.77 -23.48 -5.56
CA PHE A 154 -49.39 -24.03 -6.87
C PHE A 154 -47.95 -23.73 -7.32
N ARG A 155 -47.09 -23.25 -6.41
CA ARG A 155 -45.66 -22.97 -6.66
C ARG A 155 -45.40 -21.92 -7.76
N ILE A 156 -46.36 -21.06 -8.09
CA ILE A 156 -46.26 -20.12 -9.22
C ILE A 156 -45.06 -19.17 -9.05
N THR A 157 -44.85 -18.66 -7.84
CA THR A 157 -43.79 -17.68 -7.51
C THR A 157 -42.69 -18.26 -6.63
N ARG A 158 -42.70 -19.59 -6.39
CA ARG A 158 -41.82 -20.23 -5.40
C ARG A 158 -40.34 -20.03 -5.72
N SER A 159 -39.97 -20.14 -7.00
CA SER A 159 -38.59 -19.94 -7.43
C SER A 159 -38.12 -18.50 -7.24
N SER A 160 -39.00 -17.52 -7.41
CA SER A 160 -38.71 -16.10 -7.19
C SER A 160 -38.55 -15.81 -5.70
N GLY A 161 -39.42 -16.39 -4.86
CA GLY A 161 -39.30 -16.31 -3.41
C GLY A 161 -37.98 -16.89 -2.89
N ALA A 162 -37.62 -18.10 -3.36
CA ALA A 162 -36.35 -18.74 -3.02
C ALA A 162 -35.12 -17.91 -3.43
N MET A 163 -35.19 -17.22 -4.58
CA MET A 163 -34.12 -16.32 -5.04
C MET A 163 -33.95 -15.12 -4.12
N LEU A 164 -35.05 -14.45 -3.73
CA LEU A 164 -34.98 -13.31 -2.82
C LEU A 164 -34.43 -13.71 -1.44
N ILE A 165 -34.89 -14.85 -0.90
CA ILE A 165 -34.37 -15.40 0.37
C ILE A 165 -32.86 -15.64 0.26
N SER A 166 -32.42 -16.30 -0.82
CA SER A 166 -31.01 -16.66 -1.00
C SER A 166 -30.12 -15.44 -1.21
N LEU A 167 -30.59 -14.47 -1.99
CA LEU A 167 -29.88 -13.23 -2.27
C LEU A 167 -29.65 -12.44 -0.97
N VAL A 168 -30.67 -12.33 -0.12
CA VAL A 168 -30.52 -11.68 1.19
C VAL A 168 -29.50 -12.40 2.06
N ILE A 169 -29.56 -13.74 2.16
CA ILE A 169 -28.62 -14.51 2.99
C ILE A 169 -27.17 -14.32 2.50
N ILE A 170 -26.93 -14.55 1.21
CA ILE A 170 -25.58 -14.56 0.65
C ILE A 170 -24.97 -13.16 0.62
N PHE A 171 -25.72 -12.13 0.21
CA PHE A 171 -25.18 -10.77 0.18
C PHE A 171 -24.98 -10.20 1.58
N SER A 172 -25.85 -10.52 2.54
CA SER A 172 -25.67 -10.03 3.92
C SER A 172 -24.41 -10.58 4.59
N ILE A 173 -24.03 -11.82 4.27
CA ILE A 173 -22.80 -12.45 4.79
C ILE A 173 -21.58 -12.06 3.96
N GLY A 174 -21.72 -12.13 2.63
CA GLY A 174 -20.61 -12.04 1.68
C GLY A 174 -20.15 -10.62 1.40
N THR A 175 -21.05 -9.65 1.24
CA THR A 175 -20.64 -8.31 0.81
C THR A 175 -19.58 -7.65 1.71
N PRO A 176 -19.62 -7.76 3.05
CA PRO A 176 -18.58 -7.18 3.89
C PRO A 176 -17.21 -7.86 3.79
N LEU A 177 -17.14 -9.06 3.20
CA LEU A 177 -15.90 -9.78 2.94
C LEU A 177 -15.22 -9.37 1.62
N MET A 178 -15.91 -8.57 0.79
CA MET A 178 -15.40 -8.08 -0.49
C MET A 178 -14.02 -7.39 -0.40
N PRO A 179 -13.75 -6.51 0.59
CA PRO A 179 -12.43 -5.87 0.72
C PRO A 179 -11.29 -6.89 0.80
N ARG A 180 -11.45 -7.90 1.66
CA ARG A 180 -10.46 -8.97 1.84
C ARG A 180 -10.26 -9.75 0.56
N PHE A 181 -11.34 -10.06 -0.16
CA PHE A 181 -11.25 -10.75 -1.44
C PHE A 181 -10.45 -9.91 -2.46
N ILE A 182 -10.79 -8.63 -2.61
CA ILE A 182 -10.12 -7.73 -3.56
C ILE A 182 -8.64 -7.61 -3.23
N ASP A 183 -8.28 -7.46 -1.95
CA ASP A 183 -6.87 -7.36 -1.54
C ASP A 183 -6.08 -8.65 -1.82
N THR A 184 -6.73 -9.83 -1.84
CA THR A 184 -6.04 -11.08 -2.19
C THR A 184 -5.80 -11.29 -3.68
N ILE A 185 -6.65 -10.73 -4.55
CA ILE A 185 -6.56 -10.94 -6.01
C ILE A 185 -5.93 -9.75 -6.74
N SER A 186 -5.85 -8.59 -6.10
CA SER A 186 -5.36 -7.38 -6.74
C SER A 186 -3.83 -7.35 -6.75
N PRO A 187 -3.20 -6.91 -7.86
CA PRO A 187 -1.80 -6.59 -7.85
C PRO A 187 -1.54 -5.47 -6.83
N PRO A 188 -0.39 -5.46 -6.15
CA PRO A 188 -0.05 -4.41 -5.20
C PRO A 188 -0.11 -3.04 -5.87
N SER A 189 -0.76 -2.08 -5.22
CA SER A 189 -0.87 -0.71 -5.69
C SER A 189 0.51 -0.07 -5.88
N ILE A 190 0.75 0.52 -7.05
CA ILE A 190 1.99 1.29 -7.31
C ILE A 190 2.04 2.55 -6.43
N LEU A 191 0.87 3.05 -6.02
CA LEU A 191 0.75 4.07 -4.97
C LEU A 191 0.95 3.41 -3.61
N GLY A 192 2.19 3.02 -3.33
CA GLY A 192 2.60 2.43 -2.08
C GLY A 192 2.75 0.92 -2.14
N VAL A 193 4.00 0.49 -2.32
CA VAL A 193 4.56 -0.75 -1.80
C VAL A 193 4.01 -2.05 -2.42
N SER A 194 4.64 -2.49 -3.51
CA SER A 194 4.70 -3.92 -3.84
C SER A 194 5.86 -4.59 -3.07
N ASN A 195 5.77 -5.89 -2.80
CA ASN A 195 6.84 -6.66 -2.16
C ASN A 195 8.11 -6.83 -3.05
N GLU A 196 8.10 -6.25 -4.25
CA GLU A 196 9.27 -5.97 -5.09
C GLU A 196 9.28 -4.48 -5.53
N GLY A 197 8.82 -3.61 -4.65
CA GLY A 197 8.51 -2.20 -4.94
C GLY A 197 9.62 -1.25 -4.56
N PHE A 198 9.46 0.01 -4.97
CA PHE A 198 10.26 1.11 -4.46
C PHE A 198 9.47 1.90 -3.41
N VAL A 199 10.16 2.60 -2.52
CA VAL A 199 9.59 3.51 -1.53
C VAL A 199 10.22 4.88 -1.64
N PHE A 200 9.44 5.89 -1.33
CA PHE A 200 9.95 7.25 -1.18
C PHE A 200 10.68 7.35 0.14
N ALA A 201 11.89 7.92 0.12
CA ALA A 201 12.71 8.04 1.31
C ALA A 201 13.33 9.42 1.45
N LYS A 202 13.54 9.81 2.70
CA LYS A 202 14.36 10.94 3.12
C LYS A 202 15.51 10.36 3.92
N ILE A 203 16.72 10.48 3.42
CA ILE A 203 17.89 9.86 4.03
C ILE A 203 18.76 10.97 4.61
N HIS A 204 19.17 10.80 5.87
CA HIS A 204 20.11 11.67 6.55
C HIS A 204 21.31 10.86 7.01
N VAL A 205 22.51 11.31 6.63
CA VAL A 205 23.77 10.72 7.05
C VAL A 205 24.42 11.67 8.05
N TYR A 206 24.66 11.20 9.26
CA TYR A 206 25.27 11.94 10.35
C TYR A 206 26.62 11.35 10.74
N ASP A 207 27.51 12.21 11.22
CA ASP A 207 28.74 11.86 11.91
C ASP A 207 28.46 11.43 13.37
N ASP A 208 29.50 11.17 14.15
CA ASP A 208 29.28 10.76 15.55
C ASP A 208 28.64 11.85 16.44
N ASN A 209 28.80 13.12 16.05
CA ASN A 209 28.31 14.29 16.77
C ASN A 209 26.93 14.79 16.27
N ASN A 210 26.25 14.02 15.42
CA ASN A 210 24.97 14.39 14.78
C ASN A 210 25.08 15.60 13.82
N ILE A 211 26.27 15.86 13.29
CA ILE A 211 26.49 16.80 12.19
C ILE A 211 26.29 16.06 10.88
N GLY A 212 25.52 16.63 9.96
CA GLY A 212 25.24 16.00 8.68
C GLY A 212 26.51 15.88 7.83
N VAL A 213 26.76 14.71 7.25
CA VAL A 213 27.96 14.42 6.44
C VAL A 213 27.76 15.00 5.03
N PRO A 214 28.46 16.10 4.68
CA PRO A 214 28.23 16.80 3.43
C PRO A 214 28.77 16.02 2.23
N TYR A 215 28.07 16.16 1.10
CA TYR A 215 28.46 15.64 -0.23
C TYR A 215 28.86 14.15 -0.28
N CYS A 216 28.42 13.32 0.67
CA CYS A 216 28.68 11.90 0.63
C CYS A 216 27.97 11.23 -0.55
N LEU A 217 28.61 10.19 -1.11
CA LEU A 217 28.03 9.38 -2.16
C LEU A 217 27.34 8.17 -1.53
N TYR A 218 26.04 8.05 -1.78
CA TYR A 218 25.20 6.99 -1.25
C TYR A 218 24.81 6.03 -2.37
N GLU A 219 25.42 4.85 -2.37
CA GLU A 219 25.21 3.81 -3.38
C GLU A 219 24.36 2.66 -2.83
N ILE A 220 23.33 2.28 -3.58
CA ILE A 220 22.44 1.18 -3.25
C ILE A 220 22.77 -0.02 -4.12
N TYR A 221 23.02 -1.15 -3.47
CA TYR A 221 23.27 -2.43 -4.11
C TYR A 221 22.20 -3.45 -3.76
N SER A 222 21.79 -4.22 -4.77
CA SER A 222 21.06 -5.47 -4.56
C SER A 222 21.87 -6.45 -3.73
N LEU A 223 21.20 -7.42 -3.08
CA LEU A 223 21.85 -8.56 -2.42
C LEU A 223 22.79 -9.34 -3.35
N ASN A 224 22.59 -9.27 -4.67
CA ASN A 224 23.47 -9.88 -5.68
C ASN A 224 24.62 -8.95 -6.12
N ASN A 225 24.96 -7.91 -5.35
CA ASN A 225 26.00 -6.92 -5.63
C ASN A 225 25.82 -6.10 -6.93
N LYS A 226 24.61 -6.05 -7.49
CA LYS A 226 24.28 -5.16 -8.61
C LYS A 226 23.98 -3.75 -8.10
N LEU A 227 24.65 -2.73 -8.63
CA LEU A 227 24.34 -1.31 -8.35
C LEU A 227 22.93 -0.98 -8.88
N GLN A 228 22.10 -0.38 -8.04
CA GLN A 228 20.71 -0.04 -8.33
C GLN A 228 20.44 1.46 -8.25
N ALA A 229 21.15 2.18 -7.37
CA ALA A 229 21.01 3.62 -7.26
C ALA A 229 22.29 4.25 -6.72
N ARG A 230 22.47 5.53 -7.01
CA ARG A 230 23.56 6.37 -6.51
C ARG A 230 23.06 7.78 -6.35
N TYR A 231 23.14 8.29 -5.13
CA TYR A 231 22.70 9.63 -4.75
C TYR A 231 23.84 10.39 -4.09
N ARG A 232 23.87 11.70 -4.28
CA ARG A 232 24.77 12.61 -3.56
C ARG A 232 24.00 13.33 -2.46
N SER A 233 24.59 13.45 -1.28
CA SER A 233 24.00 14.27 -0.22
C SER A 233 24.24 15.76 -0.45
N ASP A 234 23.35 16.58 0.10
CA ASP A 234 23.52 18.03 0.15
C ASP A 234 24.59 18.43 1.20
N PRO A 235 24.87 19.75 1.37
CA PRO A 235 25.83 20.24 2.37
C PRO A 235 25.45 19.94 3.84
N ASN A 236 24.22 19.48 4.10
CA ASN A 236 23.72 19.11 5.43
C ASN A 236 23.61 17.59 5.60
N GLY A 237 24.18 16.79 4.69
CA GLY A 237 24.09 15.33 4.71
C GLY A 237 22.70 14.76 4.45
N PHE A 238 21.84 15.53 3.78
CA PHE A 238 20.50 15.12 3.40
C PHE A 238 20.45 14.64 1.95
N ILE A 239 19.74 13.54 1.71
CA ILE A 239 19.48 12.96 0.39
C ILE A 239 17.97 12.85 0.20
N ASN A 240 17.49 13.46 -0.89
CA ASN A 240 16.08 13.48 -1.22
C ASN A 240 15.69 12.37 -2.22
N ALA A 241 15.33 11.20 -1.69
CA ALA A 241 14.80 10.06 -2.45
C ALA A 241 13.26 10.04 -2.46
N SER A 242 12.60 11.20 -2.35
CA SER A 242 11.14 11.29 -2.20
C SER A 242 10.38 11.54 -3.52
N THR A 243 11.05 11.44 -4.67
CA THR A 243 10.42 11.64 -5.98
C THR A 243 10.25 10.32 -6.70
N VAL A 244 9.41 10.33 -7.75
CA VAL A 244 9.13 9.14 -8.57
C VAL A 244 10.40 8.58 -9.21
N GLU A 245 11.33 9.46 -9.60
CA GLU A 245 12.58 9.05 -10.22
C GLU A 245 13.59 8.51 -9.19
N THR A 246 13.62 9.06 -7.97
CA THR A 246 14.73 8.85 -7.00
C THR A 246 14.45 7.89 -5.85
N GLY A 247 13.34 7.13 -5.83
CA GLY A 247 13.02 6.24 -4.70
C GLY A 247 14.11 5.23 -4.31
N ILE A 248 13.82 4.35 -3.33
CA ILE A 248 14.75 3.27 -2.92
C ILE A 248 14.06 1.90 -2.97
N PRO A 249 14.80 0.78 -3.07
CA PRO A 249 14.20 -0.54 -2.98
C PRO A 249 13.45 -0.73 -1.66
N TYR A 250 12.25 -1.31 -1.71
CA TYR A 250 11.46 -1.68 -0.53
C TYR A 250 12.02 -2.90 0.20
N SER A 251 12.74 -3.77 -0.52
CA SER A 251 13.42 -4.92 0.05
C SER A 251 14.70 -4.52 0.78
N MET A 252 15.16 -5.41 1.66
CA MET A 252 16.45 -5.26 2.32
C MET A 252 17.57 -5.19 1.26
N HIS A 253 18.40 -4.15 1.36
CA HIS A 253 19.46 -3.88 0.40
C HIS A 253 20.74 -3.45 1.11
N ARG A 254 21.86 -3.57 0.40
CA ARG A 254 23.17 -3.13 0.89
C ARG A 254 23.40 -1.70 0.44
N VAL A 255 23.96 -0.90 1.34
CA VAL A 255 24.27 0.51 1.10
C VAL A 255 25.76 0.70 1.32
N LYS A 256 26.40 1.37 0.37
CA LYS A 256 27.77 1.85 0.48
C LYS A 256 27.75 3.37 0.53
N ILE A 257 28.32 3.94 1.58
CA ILE A 257 28.48 5.38 1.76
C ILE A 257 29.95 5.69 1.55
N ASP A 258 30.26 6.46 0.52
CA ASP A 258 31.61 6.94 0.24
C ASP A 258 31.73 8.42 0.66
N VAL A 259 32.73 8.69 1.50
CA VAL A 259 33.03 10.01 2.05
C VAL A 259 34.48 10.32 1.74
N ALA A 260 34.73 11.19 0.76
CA ALA A 260 36.08 11.57 0.35
C ALA A 260 37.01 10.36 0.12
N GLY A 261 36.52 9.29 -0.52
CA GLY A 261 37.30 8.09 -0.83
C GLY A 261 37.27 6.99 0.25
N TYR A 262 36.70 7.27 1.43
CA TYR A 262 36.52 6.30 2.51
C TYR A 262 35.15 5.63 2.42
N HIS A 263 35.14 4.30 2.48
CA HIS A 263 33.95 3.50 2.23
C HIS A 263 33.37 2.90 3.52
N TYR A 264 32.08 3.14 3.73
CA TYR A 264 31.29 2.57 4.81
C TYR A 264 30.17 1.71 4.24
N GLU A 265 30.00 0.50 4.74
CA GLU A 265 28.94 -0.40 4.28
C GLU A 265 27.96 -0.72 5.40
N THR A 266 26.67 -0.74 5.07
CA THR A 266 25.61 -1.15 6.00
C THR A 266 24.45 -1.81 5.26
N MET A 267 23.61 -2.54 6.00
CA MET A 267 22.40 -3.17 5.47
C MET A 267 21.17 -2.39 5.93
N ILE A 268 20.31 -2.01 4.98
CA ILE A 268 19.11 -1.23 5.26
C ILE A 268 17.87 -2.04 4.88
N ASP A 269 16.93 -2.11 5.83
CA ASP A 269 15.58 -2.61 5.61
C ASP A 269 14.60 -1.45 5.84
N PRO A 270 14.03 -0.84 4.78
CA PRO A 270 13.14 0.31 4.90
C PRO A 270 11.92 0.07 5.81
N LYS A 271 11.49 -1.18 5.99
CA LYS A 271 10.33 -1.56 6.82
C LYS A 271 10.53 -1.25 8.30
N LYS A 272 11.78 -1.12 8.74
CA LYS A 272 12.13 -0.87 10.15
C LYS A 272 12.13 0.63 10.51
N TYR A 273 12.01 1.50 9.51
CA TYR A 273 12.10 2.94 9.69
C TYR A 273 10.71 3.59 9.75
N PRO A 274 10.56 4.70 10.49
CA PRO A 274 9.29 5.41 10.59
C PRO A 274 8.89 6.00 9.23
N SER A 275 7.62 5.80 8.86
CA SER A 275 7.03 6.36 7.64
C SER A 275 5.98 7.42 7.95
N SER A 276 6.05 8.57 7.29
CA SER A 276 5.02 9.63 7.36
C SER A 276 4.48 9.91 5.96
N ARG A 277 3.15 9.80 5.79
CA ARG A 277 2.47 10.01 4.50
C ARG A 277 3.08 9.19 3.34
N GLY A 278 3.56 7.98 3.63
CA GLY A 278 4.18 7.10 2.63
C GLY A 278 5.65 7.40 2.30
N ILE A 279 6.30 8.33 3.02
CA ILE A 279 7.74 8.63 2.90
C ILE A 279 8.46 8.07 4.13
N VAL A 280 9.49 7.26 3.91
CA VAL A 280 10.31 6.65 4.95
C VAL A 280 11.45 7.59 5.34
N ASN A 281 11.65 7.83 6.63
CA ASN A 281 12.79 8.62 7.13
C ASN A 281 13.91 7.69 7.59
N ILE A 282 15.02 7.69 6.87
CA ILE A 282 16.19 6.85 7.14
C ILE A 282 17.28 7.72 7.74
N THR A 283 17.79 7.31 8.89
CA THR A 283 18.90 7.99 9.56
C THR A 283 20.05 7.00 9.71
N ILE A 284 21.24 7.41 9.26
CA ILE A 284 22.46 6.60 9.31
C ILE A 284 23.51 7.41 10.06
N LYS A 285 24.18 6.77 11.01
CA LYS A 285 25.23 7.37 11.82
C LYS A 285 26.57 6.68 11.53
N ILE A 286 27.59 7.46 11.19
CA ILE A 286 28.97 6.98 10.96
C ILE A 286 29.78 7.24 12.23
N ASN A 287 29.96 6.20 13.04
CA ASN A 287 30.45 6.36 14.42
C ASN A 287 31.93 6.74 14.53
N ASN A 288 32.73 6.55 13.48
CA ASN A 288 34.16 6.81 13.50
C ASN A 288 34.58 8.01 12.65
N LEU A 289 33.61 8.85 12.26
CA LEU A 289 33.82 10.03 11.46
C LEU A 289 33.40 11.26 12.27
N VAL A 290 34.18 12.32 12.19
CA VAL A 290 33.88 13.64 12.73
C VAL A 290 33.94 14.65 11.59
N VAL A 291 32.86 15.41 11.39
CA VAL A 291 32.80 16.47 10.38
C VAL A 291 33.30 17.76 11.01
N ILE A 292 34.40 18.31 10.50
CA ILE A 292 34.94 19.60 10.95
C ILE A 292 34.20 20.73 10.21
N LYS A 293 34.22 20.65 8.89
CA LYS A 293 33.56 21.58 7.95
C LYS A 293 33.18 20.81 6.68
N PRO A 294 32.38 21.40 5.77
CA PRO A 294 32.06 20.72 4.52
C PRO A 294 33.30 20.27 3.75
N LEU A 295 33.39 18.98 3.45
CA LEU A 295 34.53 18.29 2.82
C LEU A 295 35.79 18.12 3.69
N ARG A 296 35.70 18.37 5.01
CA ARG A 296 36.82 18.22 5.94
C ARG A 296 36.41 17.28 7.06
N TYR A 297 37.16 16.21 7.22
CA TYR A 297 36.78 15.09 8.05
C TYR A 297 37.94 14.62 8.90
N LEU A 298 37.61 14.09 10.06
CA LEU A 298 38.52 13.29 10.87
C LEU A 298 37.93 11.88 10.99
N ALA A 299 38.69 10.89 10.54
CA ALA A 299 38.33 9.48 10.59
C ALA A 299 39.23 8.74 11.58
N LEU A 300 38.65 7.94 12.45
CA LEU A 300 39.37 7.16 13.45
C LEU A 300 39.25 5.66 13.12
N MET A 301 40.38 4.96 13.19
CA MET A 301 40.45 3.51 12.97
C MET A 301 41.05 2.84 14.21
N ASN A 302 40.54 1.66 14.56
CA ASN A 302 41.02 0.85 15.68
C ASN A 302 41.12 1.64 17.00
N TYR A 303 40.04 2.32 17.42
CA TYR A 303 39.98 3.07 18.69
C TYR A 303 38.99 2.41 19.67
N ASN A 304 39.14 2.66 20.97
CA ASN A 304 38.19 2.19 21.98
C ASN A 304 37.00 3.14 22.10
N ASN A 305 37.30 4.43 22.28
CA ASN A 305 36.31 5.50 22.36
C ASN A 305 36.99 6.84 22.04
N PHE A 306 36.24 7.84 21.58
CA PHE A 306 36.69 9.22 21.52
C PHE A 306 35.59 10.17 21.97
N SER A 307 35.98 11.38 22.36
CA SER A 307 35.04 12.46 22.66
C SER A 307 35.57 13.77 22.11
N LEU A 308 34.74 14.49 21.36
CA LEU A 308 35.02 15.86 20.94
C LEU A 308 34.83 16.79 22.14
N LEU A 309 35.90 17.46 22.57
CA LEU A 309 35.87 18.38 23.71
C LEU A 309 35.53 19.81 23.27
N TYR A 310 36.09 20.24 22.15
CA TYR A 310 35.91 21.58 21.61
C TYR A 310 36.09 21.59 20.10
N MET A 311 35.32 22.42 19.39
CA MET A 311 35.48 22.65 17.96
C MET A 311 35.00 24.07 17.61
N ASP A 312 35.84 24.82 16.90
CA ASP A 312 35.50 26.13 16.33
C ASP A 312 35.94 26.23 14.85
N ASP A 313 36.09 27.46 14.33
CA ASP A 313 36.47 27.69 12.94
C ASP A 313 37.97 27.47 12.63
N SER A 314 38.82 27.24 13.64
CA SER A 314 40.27 27.12 13.51
C SER A 314 40.90 25.99 14.33
N LEU A 315 40.17 25.44 15.29
CA LEU A 315 40.68 24.51 16.30
C LEU A 315 39.66 23.41 16.59
N ALA A 316 40.14 22.17 16.65
CA ALA A 316 39.40 21.02 17.19
C ALA A 316 40.23 20.31 18.26
N ILE A 317 39.61 20.00 19.40
CA ILE A 317 40.23 19.28 20.51
C ILE A 317 39.45 17.98 20.75
N LEU A 318 40.14 16.85 20.65
CA LEU A 318 39.61 15.51 20.85
C LEU A 318 40.34 14.81 21.99
N ASN A 319 39.61 14.02 22.76
CA ASN A 319 40.21 13.04 23.66
C ASN A 319 39.97 11.65 23.07
N ILE A 320 41.05 10.95 22.72
CA ILE A 320 41.00 9.66 22.05
C ILE A 320 41.58 8.60 22.96
N ASN A 321 40.80 7.56 23.26
CA ASN A 321 41.28 6.35 23.91
C ASN A 321 41.71 5.36 22.83
N ALA A 322 43.00 5.38 22.53
CA ALA A 322 43.63 4.58 21.50
C ALA A 322 43.86 3.12 21.96
N SER A 323 43.56 2.19 21.05
CA SER A 323 43.88 0.77 21.19
C SER A 323 45.27 0.47 20.58
N GLU A 324 45.63 -0.80 20.42
CA GLU A 324 46.88 -1.14 19.72
C GLU A 324 46.69 -0.86 18.22
N ALA A 325 47.54 0.03 17.65
CA ALA A 325 47.49 0.49 16.26
C ALA A 325 46.26 1.35 15.89
N THR A 326 45.89 2.31 16.74
CA THR A 326 44.95 3.37 16.36
C THR A 326 45.57 4.30 15.33
N SER A 327 44.88 4.48 14.20
CA SER A 327 45.20 5.54 13.24
C SER A 327 44.12 6.60 13.20
N MET A 328 44.56 7.85 13.23
CA MET A 328 43.73 9.03 13.05
C MET A 328 44.06 9.62 11.69
N ILE A 329 43.06 9.78 10.85
CA ILE A 329 43.20 10.29 9.50
C ILE A 329 42.47 11.62 9.41
N ILE A 330 43.18 12.67 9.06
CA ILE A 330 42.61 13.99 8.78
C ILE A 330 42.50 14.12 7.27
N ILE A 331 41.33 14.48 6.77
CA ILE A 331 41.03 14.60 5.35
C ILE A 331 40.59 16.04 5.09
N GLY A 332 41.25 16.72 4.15
CA GLY A 332 40.91 18.06 3.71
C GLY A 332 41.16 18.27 2.23
N LEU A 333 40.89 19.47 1.72
CA LEU A 333 41.27 19.84 0.37
C LEU A 333 42.79 20.03 0.29
N GLU A 334 43.39 19.82 -0.88
CA GLU A 334 44.84 20.03 -1.10
C GLU A 334 45.30 21.47 -0.80
N SER A 335 44.37 22.43 -0.73
CA SER A 335 44.63 23.82 -0.34
C SER A 335 44.49 24.08 1.16
N ASP A 336 43.99 23.13 1.94
CA ASP A 336 43.89 23.24 3.39
C ASP A 336 45.27 22.96 4.03
N SER A 337 45.49 23.45 5.24
CA SER A 337 46.69 23.09 6.02
C SER A 337 46.29 22.73 7.45
N PHE A 338 46.86 21.63 7.94
CA PHE A 338 46.60 21.08 9.26
C PHE A 338 47.89 21.07 10.08
N SER A 339 47.76 21.35 11.38
CA SER A 339 48.83 21.21 12.35
C SER A 339 48.27 20.47 13.56
N VAL A 340 48.87 19.33 13.88
CA VAL A 340 48.39 18.42 14.92
C VAL A 340 49.38 18.42 16.09
N SER A 341 48.84 18.54 17.30
CA SER A 341 49.54 18.38 18.56
C SER A 341 48.92 17.22 19.32
N ILE A 342 49.74 16.24 19.71
CA ILE A 342 49.34 15.07 20.49
C ILE A 342 50.02 15.20 21.86
N ASP A 343 49.23 15.28 22.93
CA ASP A 343 49.71 15.45 24.31
C ASP A 343 50.64 16.67 24.48
N ASN A 344 50.29 17.79 23.83
CA ASN A 344 51.07 19.04 23.77
C ASN A 344 52.40 18.96 23.01
N VAL A 345 52.62 17.91 22.22
CA VAL A 345 53.79 17.78 21.34
C VAL A 345 53.32 17.82 19.90
N GLN A 346 53.91 18.72 19.10
CA GLN A 346 53.63 18.79 17.67
C GLN A 346 54.00 17.45 17.00
N ALA A 347 53.02 16.84 16.35
CA ALA A 347 53.14 15.56 15.69
C ALA A 347 53.25 15.77 14.19
N GLU A 348 54.13 15.00 13.56
CA GLU A 348 54.22 14.90 12.10
C GLU A 348 53.40 13.70 11.62
N PRO A 349 52.74 13.79 10.45
CA PRO A 349 51.99 12.67 9.90
C PRO A 349 52.92 11.50 9.58
N ALA A 350 52.45 10.28 9.85
CA ALA A 350 53.14 9.06 9.49
C ALA A 350 53.17 8.87 7.96
N THR A 351 52.07 9.23 7.30
CA THR A 351 51.88 9.15 5.86
C THR A 351 50.94 10.27 5.39
N THR A 352 51.21 10.80 4.21
CA THR A 352 50.38 11.80 3.56
C THR A 352 50.03 11.32 2.15
N TYR A 353 48.74 11.35 1.82
CA TYR A 353 48.20 10.89 0.54
C TYR A 353 47.46 12.02 -0.15
N SER A 354 47.81 12.29 -1.41
CA SER A 354 47.05 13.21 -2.25
C SER A 354 46.29 12.41 -3.32
N TYR A 355 44.99 12.67 -3.46
CA TYR A 355 44.10 11.93 -4.35
C TYR A 355 42.96 12.80 -4.86
N GLU A 356 42.28 12.34 -5.91
CA GLU A 356 41.13 13.02 -6.49
C GLU A 356 39.85 12.24 -6.20
N TRP A 357 38.80 12.95 -5.76
CA TRP A 357 37.49 12.37 -5.48
C TRP A 357 36.38 13.32 -5.95
N GLY A 358 35.53 12.83 -6.87
CA GLY A 358 34.44 13.62 -7.45
C GLY A 358 34.89 14.89 -8.18
N GLY A 359 36.09 14.90 -8.75
CA GLY A 359 36.68 16.06 -9.44
C GLY A 359 37.36 17.09 -8.51
N ALA A 360 37.38 16.83 -7.20
CA ALA A 360 38.08 17.66 -6.21
C ALA A 360 39.34 16.94 -5.71
N LYS A 361 40.40 17.70 -5.46
CA LYS A 361 41.67 17.19 -4.94
C LYS A 361 41.70 17.26 -3.43
N PHE A 362 42.00 16.13 -2.81
CA PHE A 362 42.06 15.94 -1.37
C PHE A 362 43.47 15.55 -0.95
N GLU A 363 43.79 15.92 0.28
CA GLU A 363 44.96 15.46 0.99
C GLU A 363 44.51 14.80 2.30
N ALA A 364 45.06 13.62 2.59
CA ALA A 364 44.81 12.89 3.81
C ALA A 364 46.11 12.66 4.57
N GLU A 365 46.15 13.08 5.82
CA GLU A 365 47.27 12.93 6.74
C GLU A 365 46.93 11.88 7.80
N GLU A 366 47.72 10.82 7.88
CA GLU A 366 47.53 9.73 8.85
C GLU A 366 48.51 9.87 10.02
N TYR A 367 47.98 9.84 11.24
CA TYR A 367 48.71 9.91 12.49
C TYR A 367 48.53 8.62 13.28
N SER A 368 49.63 8.03 13.74
CA SER A 368 49.59 6.82 14.57
C SER A 368 49.59 7.18 16.06
N LEU A 369 48.61 6.67 16.80
CA LEU A 369 48.50 6.87 18.24
C LEU A 369 48.94 5.59 18.98
N SER A 370 49.78 5.76 20.00
CA SER A 370 50.11 4.67 20.91
C SER A 370 48.91 4.27 21.77
N ARG A 371 48.96 3.10 22.39
CA ARG A 371 47.90 2.66 23.30
C ARG A 371 47.84 3.60 24.52
N GLY A 372 46.69 4.21 24.77
CA GLY A 372 46.50 5.14 25.88
C GLY A 372 45.40 6.16 25.62
N ASN A 373 45.20 7.06 26.57
CA ASN A 373 44.36 8.25 26.36
C ASN A 373 45.27 9.38 25.87
N HIS A 374 44.93 9.95 24.72
CA HIS A 374 45.67 11.03 24.09
C HIS A 374 44.77 12.25 23.92
N LEU A 375 45.30 13.42 24.29
CA LEU A 375 44.68 14.69 23.98
C LEU A 375 45.22 15.16 22.62
N VAL A 376 44.34 15.26 21.64
CA VAL A 376 44.69 15.68 20.28
C VAL A 376 44.10 17.05 20.00
N GLU A 377 44.97 17.98 19.65
CA GLU A 377 44.63 19.35 19.27
C GLU A 377 45.00 19.54 17.79
N ILE A 378 44.02 19.95 16.99
CA ILE A 378 44.14 20.10 15.55
C ILE A 378 43.86 21.56 15.22
N THR A 379 44.88 22.28 14.79
CA THR A 379 44.74 23.63 14.24
C THR A 379 44.67 23.54 12.72
N TYR A 380 43.73 24.25 12.12
CA TYR A 380 43.54 24.23 10.68
C TYR A 380 43.37 25.63 10.09
N VAL A 381 43.97 25.83 8.91
CA VAL A 381 43.71 26.97 8.04
C VAL A 381 43.03 26.43 6.79
N LEU A 382 41.72 26.63 6.75
CA LEU A 382 40.87 26.12 5.67
C LEU A 382 40.84 27.13 4.53
N SER A 383 41.17 26.67 3.33
CA SER A 383 41.13 27.50 2.14
C SER A 383 40.48 26.74 0.99
N GLY A 384 39.71 27.46 0.17
CA GLY A 384 39.01 26.89 -0.97
C GLY A 384 37.62 26.32 -0.66
N THR A 385 36.88 26.11 -1.74
CA THR A 385 35.55 25.52 -1.79
C THR A 385 35.53 24.57 -2.97
N ALA A 386 35.06 23.35 -2.76
CA ALA A 386 34.83 22.39 -3.82
C ALA A 386 33.40 21.87 -3.72
N GLU A 387 32.86 21.40 -4.84
CA GLU A 387 31.60 20.69 -4.88
C GLU A 387 31.81 19.42 -5.71
N PRO A 388 31.97 18.25 -5.07
CA PRO A 388 32.15 16.99 -5.76
C PRO A 388 30.95 16.70 -6.66
N VAL A 389 31.24 16.31 -7.91
CA VAL A 389 30.24 15.94 -8.91
C VAL A 389 30.36 14.45 -9.18
N PHE A 390 29.23 13.77 -9.11
CA PHE A 390 29.11 12.35 -9.41
C PHE A 390 27.97 12.11 -10.39
N ASP A 391 28.11 11.11 -11.24
CA ASP A 391 27.02 10.64 -12.08
C ASP A 391 25.99 9.91 -11.21
N GLU A 392 24.88 10.58 -10.88
CA GLU A 392 23.79 9.99 -10.11
C GLU A 392 23.01 8.95 -10.92
N ILE A 393 22.60 7.87 -10.25
CA ILE A 393 21.81 6.79 -10.83
C ILE A 393 20.53 6.72 -10.00
N TYR A 394 19.40 7.06 -10.60
CA TYR A 394 18.14 7.14 -9.90
C TYR A 394 17.41 5.79 -9.97
N TYR A 395 17.00 5.26 -8.82
CA TYR A 395 16.42 3.92 -8.75
C TYR A 395 15.14 3.78 -9.59
N GLY A 396 14.23 4.75 -9.47
CA GLY A 396 12.97 4.76 -10.22
C GLY A 396 13.22 4.86 -11.72
N ARG A 397 14.03 5.84 -12.15
CA ARG A 397 14.30 6.06 -13.57
C ARG A 397 15.20 4.98 -14.19
N ASP A 398 16.39 4.80 -13.64
CA ASP A 398 17.48 4.06 -14.30
C ASP A 398 17.44 2.56 -13.98
N THR A 399 16.87 2.15 -12.83
CA THR A 399 16.72 0.72 -12.48
C THR A 399 15.33 0.18 -12.79
N LEU A 400 14.27 0.95 -12.57
CA LEU A 400 12.90 0.51 -12.84
C LEU A 400 12.34 0.99 -14.20
N GLY A 401 13.02 1.91 -14.89
CA GLY A 401 12.55 2.46 -16.17
C GLY A 401 11.41 3.47 -16.03
N ILE A 402 11.23 4.06 -14.84
CA ILE A 402 10.14 5.00 -14.53
C ILE A 402 10.61 6.42 -14.84
N GLU A 403 10.37 6.87 -16.07
CA GLU A 403 10.59 8.26 -16.49
C GLU A 403 9.32 9.10 -16.35
N MET A 404 9.46 10.35 -15.85
CA MET A 404 8.34 11.30 -15.81
C MET A 404 7.95 11.82 -17.20
N ASN A 405 8.84 11.68 -18.18
CA ASN A 405 8.59 11.98 -19.59
C ASN A 405 7.81 10.88 -20.32
N ASP A 406 7.74 9.68 -19.76
CA ASP A 406 6.95 8.61 -20.34
C ASP A 406 5.52 8.69 -19.80
N LEU A 407 4.65 9.38 -20.54
CA LEU A 407 3.23 9.54 -20.23
C LEU A 407 2.49 8.20 -20.04
N THR A 408 3.09 7.08 -20.46
CA THR A 408 2.59 5.72 -20.17
C THR A 408 2.62 5.37 -18.67
N ASN A 409 3.50 6.02 -17.88
CA ASN A 409 3.55 5.87 -16.43
C ASN A 409 2.35 6.49 -15.69
N LEU A 410 1.57 7.36 -16.36
CA LEU A 410 0.26 7.81 -15.83
C LEU A 410 -0.85 6.79 -16.07
N VAL A 411 -0.72 5.96 -17.10
CA VAL A 411 -1.72 4.95 -17.47
C VAL A 411 -1.68 3.78 -16.50
N TYR A 412 -0.47 3.31 -16.16
CA TYR A 412 -0.27 2.13 -15.31
C TYR A 412 -0.99 2.19 -13.94
N PRO A 413 -0.86 3.25 -13.11
CA PRO A 413 -1.59 3.35 -11.84
C PRO A 413 -3.11 3.38 -12.03
N ILE A 414 -3.60 3.98 -13.11
CA ILE A 414 -5.02 4.05 -13.43
C ILE A 414 -5.53 2.67 -13.88
N THR A 415 -4.74 1.92 -14.64
CA THR A 415 -5.06 0.54 -15.02
C THR A 415 -5.16 -0.37 -13.79
N ILE A 416 -4.27 -0.23 -12.80
CA ILE A 416 -4.37 -0.98 -11.54
C ILE A 416 -5.63 -0.59 -10.76
N LEU A 417 -5.97 0.70 -10.67
CA LEU A 417 -7.21 1.14 -10.01
C LEU A 417 -8.44 0.55 -10.69
N ILE A 418 -8.48 0.53 -12.03
CA ILE A 418 -9.57 -0.10 -12.79
C ILE A 418 -9.62 -1.60 -12.49
N TYR A 419 -8.49 -2.30 -12.49
CA TYR A 419 -8.48 -3.72 -12.14
C TYR A 419 -9.02 -3.97 -10.73
N ARG A 420 -8.48 -3.26 -9.74
CA ARG A 420 -8.80 -3.44 -8.32
C ARG A 420 -10.25 -3.06 -8.00
N LEU A 421 -10.77 -1.98 -8.60
CA LEU A 421 -12.04 -1.36 -8.19
C LEU A 421 -13.18 -1.55 -9.20
N PHE A 422 -12.92 -2.09 -10.39
CA PHE A 422 -13.96 -2.52 -11.31
C PHE A 422 -13.99 -4.03 -11.43
N LEU A 423 -12.90 -4.64 -11.88
CA LEU A 423 -12.86 -6.09 -12.12
C LEU A 423 -13.00 -6.89 -10.82
N GLY A 424 -12.28 -6.49 -9.76
CA GLY A 424 -12.37 -7.13 -8.45
C GLY A 424 -13.80 -7.23 -7.91
N PRO A 425 -14.51 -6.09 -7.71
CA PRO A 425 -15.91 -6.09 -7.31
C PRO A 425 -16.83 -6.86 -8.27
N MET A 426 -16.66 -6.74 -9.60
CA MET A 426 -17.50 -7.45 -10.56
C MET A 426 -17.36 -8.98 -10.47
N ILE A 427 -16.12 -9.48 -10.33
CA ILE A 427 -15.86 -10.90 -10.11
C ILE A 427 -16.51 -11.33 -8.79
N TYR A 428 -16.32 -10.55 -7.72
CA TYR A 428 -16.87 -10.89 -6.41
C TYR A 428 -18.40 -10.93 -6.41
N LEU A 429 -19.05 -9.90 -6.98
CA LEU A 429 -20.51 -9.85 -7.12
C LEU A 429 -21.02 -11.03 -7.96
N SER A 430 -20.30 -11.43 -9.01
CA SER A 430 -20.65 -12.60 -9.81
C SER A 430 -20.62 -13.88 -8.98
N VAL A 431 -19.60 -14.06 -8.13
CA VAL A 431 -19.52 -15.17 -7.18
C VAL A 431 -20.71 -15.16 -6.21
N LEU A 432 -21.06 -14.00 -5.64
CA LEU A 432 -22.22 -13.87 -4.75
C LEU A 432 -23.54 -14.19 -5.46
N PHE A 433 -23.71 -13.74 -6.71
CA PHE A 433 -24.89 -14.09 -7.52
C PHE A 433 -24.94 -15.58 -7.85
N SER A 434 -23.83 -16.20 -8.22
CA SER A 434 -23.75 -17.64 -8.47
C SER A 434 -24.07 -18.45 -7.21
N ALA A 435 -23.54 -18.06 -6.05
CA ALA A 435 -23.84 -18.69 -4.76
C ALA A 435 -25.32 -18.52 -4.36
N SER A 436 -25.88 -17.31 -4.57
CA SER A 436 -27.31 -17.03 -4.34
C SER A 436 -28.19 -17.92 -5.21
N LEU A 437 -27.80 -18.12 -6.47
CA LEU A 437 -28.54 -18.95 -7.43
C LEU A 437 -28.45 -20.45 -7.06
N ALA A 438 -27.29 -20.91 -6.60
CA ALA A 438 -27.12 -22.27 -6.10
C ALA A 438 -28.00 -22.54 -4.87
N LEU A 439 -28.01 -21.61 -3.90
CA LEU A 439 -28.85 -21.71 -2.72
C LEU A 439 -30.35 -21.62 -3.08
N ALA A 440 -30.72 -20.76 -4.03
CA ALA A 440 -32.10 -20.62 -4.49
C ALA A 440 -32.61 -21.91 -5.17
N ARG A 441 -31.75 -22.61 -5.92
CA ARG A 441 -32.08 -23.92 -6.50
C ARG A 441 -32.28 -24.98 -5.42
N LEU A 442 -31.49 -24.95 -4.35
CA LEU A 442 -31.63 -25.86 -3.21
C LEU A 442 -32.96 -25.61 -2.46
N LEU A 443 -33.33 -24.35 -2.25
CA LEU A 443 -34.57 -23.98 -1.56
C LEU A 443 -35.84 -24.16 -2.42
N GLY A 444 -35.78 -23.78 -3.70
CA GLY A 444 -36.92 -23.73 -4.61
C GLY A 444 -37.14 -24.98 -5.47
N GLY A 445 -36.13 -25.87 -5.58
CA GLY A 445 -36.17 -27.11 -6.38
C GLY A 445 -36.19 -26.92 -7.90
N SER A 446 -36.16 -25.68 -8.41
CA SER A 446 -36.10 -25.37 -9.84
C SER A 446 -35.35 -24.04 -10.10
N SER A 447 -34.80 -23.87 -11.31
CA SER A 447 -34.13 -22.62 -11.67
C SER A 447 -35.15 -21.49 -11.83
N SER A 448 -35.01 -20.44 -11.02
CA SER A 448 -35.81 -19.21 -11.13
C SER A 448 -35.76 -18.61 -12.55
N ARG A 449 -36.92 -18.24 -13.11
CA ARG A 449 -37.00 -17.50 -14.38
C ARG A 449 -36.34 -16.11 -14.28
N ILE A 450 -36.40 -15.47 -13.11
CA ILE A 450 -35.72 -14.19 -12.83
C ILE A 450 -34.19 -14.38 -12.85
N ALA A 451 -33.71 -15.49 -12.30
CA ALA A 451 -32.30 -15.82 -12.29
C ALA A 451 -31.74 -16.11 -13.71
N ARG A 452 -32.59 -16.56 -14.64
CA ARG A 452 -32.22 -16.71 -16.05
C ARG A 452 -32.03 -15.33 -16.70
N ILE A 453 -32.98 -14.41 -16.53
CA ILE A 453 -32.90 -13.05 -17.10
C ILE A 453 -31.68 -12.26 -16.58
N VAL A 454 -31.36 -12.37 -15.28
CA VAL A 454 -30.24 -11.64 -14.66
C VAL A 454 -28.86 -12.22 -15.05
N VAL A 455 -28.75 -13.53 -15.27
CA VAL A 455 -27.47 -14.19 -15.58
C VAL A 455 -27.23 -14.32 -17.09
N THR A 456 -28.27 -14.50 -17.89
CA THR A 456 -28.15 -14.74 -19.35
C THR A 456 -28.60 -13.56 -20.22
N GLY A 457 -29.15 -12.49 -19.65
CA GLY A 457 -29.60 -11.31 -20.40
C GLY A 457 -30.75 -11.58 -21.38
N LEU A 458 -31.43 -12.73 -21.24
CA LEU A 458 -32.51 -13.24 -22.08
C LEU A 458 -33.70 -13.70 -21.24
#